data_AF-A0A0C2CZB3-F1
#
_entry.id   AF-A0A0C2CZB3-F1
#
_cell.length_a   1.000
_cell.length_b   1.000
_cell.length_c   1.000
_cell.angle_alpha   90.00
_cell.angle_beta   90.00
_cell.angle_gamma   90.00
#
_symmetry.space_group_name_H-M   'P 1'
#
loop_
_entity.id
_entity.type
_entity.pdbx_description
1 polymer ?
#
loop_
_entity_poly.entity_id
_entity_poly.type
_entity_poly.pdbx_seq_one_letter_code
_entity_poly.pdbx_strand_id
1 'polypeptide(L)'
;MALKQALQASLASSKVTSPKSLLTNAIYLEDSVIELFGIIIYGTPWQPRVDNWAFNLSRGQPLLDKWNNIPAGVDVLLTHTPPLGHGDMMLDGQRMGCVELLNSVCKRIKPKYHVFSHIHEGYGCTSDGYTKFINCCICNENLEQTNAPVIFDIPVHPHTKQFYLQNVKKIMKRYHRSEKK
;
A
#
# COMPACT_ATOMS: atom_id res chain seq x y z
N MET A 1 -15.49 -19.54 12.99
CA MET A 1 -14.60 -20.38 13.83
C MET A 1 -14.00 -21.55 13.05
N ALA A 2 -14.79 -22.37 12.34
CA ALA A 2 -14.29 -23.52 11.57
C ALA A 2 -13.25 -23.17 10.47
N LEU A 3 -13.48 -22.12 9.67
CA LEU A 3 -12.54 -21.72 8.61
C LEU A 3 -11.15 -21.33 9.15
N LYS A 4 -11.11 -20.59 10.27
CA LYS A 4 -9.86 -20.18 10.92
C LYS A 4 -9.08 -21.40 11.42
N GLN A 5 -9.77 -22.37 12.01
CA GLN A 5 -9.15 -23.62 12.47
C GLN A 5 -8.65 -24.48 11.30
N ALA A 6 -9.42 -24.59 10.22
CA ALA A 6 -9.01 -25.30 9.02
C ALA A 6 -7.77 -24.65 8.37
N LEU A 7 -7.74 -23.32 8.27
CA LEU A 7 -6.58 -22.59 7.77
C LEU A 7 -5.35 -22.79 8.66
N GLN A 8 -5.49 -22.71 9.98
CA GLN A 8 -4.40 -22.96 10.92
C GLN A 8 -3.85 -24.38 10.81
N ALA A 9 -4.72 -25.39 10.70
CA ALA A 9 -4.33 -26.78 10.50
C ALA A 9 -3.59 -26.97 9.17
N SER A 10 -4.08 -26.36 8.09
CA SER A 10 -3.42 -26.41 6.78
C SER A 10 -2.03 -25.77 6.81
N LEU A 11 -1.89 -24.56 7.35
CA LEU A 11 -0.60 -23.88 7.51
C LEU A 11 0.39 -24.71 8.34
N ALA A 12 -0.08 -25.30 9.45
CA ALA A 12 0.73 -26.17 10.28
C ALA A 12 1.20 -27.42 9.52
N SER A 13 0.30 -28.07 8.77
CA SER A 13 0.64 -29.26 7.98
C SER A 13 1.68 -28.97 6.89
N SER A 14 1.62 -27.77 6.30
CA SER A 14 2.59 -27.27 5.32
C SER A 14 3.86 -26.65 5.93
N LYS A 15 4.02 -26.70 7.25
CA LYS A 15 5.16 -26.08 7.99
C LYS A 15 5.33 -24.58 7.71
N VAL A 16 4.23 -23.89 7.42
CA VAL A 16 4.22 -22.45 7.18
C VAL A 16 4.09 -21.73 8.53
N THR A 17 5.16 -21.09 8.96
CA THR A 17 5.21 -20.36 10.24
C THR A 17 4.50 -19.00 10.19
N SER A 18 4.45 -18.38 9.01
CA SER A 18 3.76 -17.10 8.76
C SER A 18 3.29 -17.06 7.31
N PRO A 19 2.04 -16.65 7.01
CA PRO A 19 1.59 -16.48 5.63
C PRO A 19 2.47 -15.53 4.82
N LYS A 20 3.12 -14.56 5.47
CA LYS A 20 4.05 -13.62 4.84
C LYS A 20 5.24 -14.34 4.20
N SER A 21 5.69 -15.47 4.75
CA SER A 21 6.83 -16.23 4.20
C SER A 21 6.51 -16.92 2.87
N LEU A 22 5.23 -17.02 2.50
CA LEU A 22 4.79 -17.53 1.19
C LEU A 22 4.98 -16.50 0.07
N LEU A 23 5.14 -15.21 0.39
CA LEU A 23 5.33 -14.12 -0.57
C LEU A 23 6.79 -14.03 -1.04
N THR A 24 7.31 -15.13 -1.61
CA THR A 24 8.74 -15.25 -1.97
C THR A 24 9.20 -14.35 -3.12
N ASN A 25 8.26 -13.82 -3.90
CA ASN A 25 8.52 -12.94 -5.05
C ASN A 25 7.98 -11.51 -4.83
N ALA A 26 7.65 -11.16 -3.58
CA ALA A 26 7.19 -9.83 -3.23
C ALA A 26 7.93 -9.32 -1.98
N ILE A 27 7.98 -8.00 -1.85
CA ILE A 27 8.42 -7.36 -0.62
C ILE A 27 7.15 -6.92 0.10
N TYR A 28 6.87 -7.54 1.25
CA TYR A 28 5.71 -7.21 2.05
C TYR A 28 6.00 -5.97 2.90
N LEU A 29 5.11 -4.97 2.82
CA LEU A 29 5.19 -3.77 3.65
C LEU A 29 3.96 -3.67 4.56
N GLU A 30 4.20 -3.53 5.86
CA GLU A 30 3.19 -3.27 6.88
C GLU A 30 3.81 -2.34 7.91
N ASP A 31 3.35 -1.09 7.90
CA ASP A 31 3.89 -0.01 8.74
C ASP A 31 5.43 0.12 8.58
N SER A 32 5.94 -0.14 7.37
CA SER A 32 7.37 -0.25 7.10
C SER A 32 7.82 0.48 5.83
N VAL A 33 9.11 0.80 5.80
CA VAL A 33 9.77 1.51 4.70
C VAL A 33 10.71 0.59 3.93
N ILE A 34 10.81 0.82 2.64
CA ILE A 34 11.89 0.30 1.81
C ILE A 34 12.42 1.39 0.90
N GLU A 35 13.72 1.36 0.64
CA GLU A 35 14.35 2.18 -0.37
C GLU A 35 14.80 1.30 -1.54
N LEU A 36 14.35 1.61 -2.75
CA LEU A 36 14.76 0.94 -3.98
C LEU A 36 15.08 1.98 -5.04
N PHE A 37 16.20 1.86 -5.74
CA PHE A 37 16.64 2.84 -6.73
C PHE A 37 16.75 4.28 -6.18
N GLY A 38 16.96 4.44 -4.86
CA GLY A 38 16.95 5.75 -4.20
C GLY A 38 15.55 6.36 -4.01
N ILE A 39 14.49 5.56 -4.21
CA ILE A 39 13.10 5.93 -4.02
C ILE A 39 12.65 5.38 -2.67
N ILE A 40 12.17 6.25 -1.79
CA ILE A 40 11.67 5.86 -0.47
C ILE A 40 10.18 5.51 -0.59
N ILE A 41 9.85 4.24 -0.34
CA ILE A 41 8.49 3.68 -0.41
C ILE A 41 8.05 3.28 0.99
N TYR A 42 6.93 3.80 1.45
CA TYR A 42 6.33 3.41 2.72
C TYR A 42 4.99 2.71 2.48
N GLY A 43 4.75 1.56 3.11
CA GLY A 43 3.53 0.80 2.95
C GLY A 43 2.81 0.55 4.28
N THR A 44 1.50 0.78 4.31
CA THR A 44 0.66 0.49 5.48
C THR A 44 -0.76 0.05 5.09
N PRO A 45 -1.34 -0.98 5.72
CA PRO A 45 -2.59 -1.59 5.28
C PRO A 45 -3.86 -1.02 5.95
N TRP A 46 -3.72 -0.14 6.94
CA TRP A 46 -4.86 0.29 7.76
C TRP A 46 -5.95 1.00 6.94
N GLN A 47 -7.19 0.85 7.37
CA GLN A 47 -8.34 1.46 6.71
C GLN A 47 -9.45 1.81 7.72
N PRO A 48 -10.31 2.80 7.39
CA PRO A 48 -11.59 2.96 8.05
C PRO A 48 -12.35 1.64 8.09
N ARG A 49 -13.00 1.36 9.22
CA ARG A 49 -13.75 0.13 9.41
C ARG A 49 -14.78 -0.10 8.29
N VAL A 50 -14.58 -1.18 7.55
CA VAL A 50 -15.53 -1.77 6.59
C VAL A 50 -15.74 -3.23 6.96
N ASP A 51 -16.98 -3.60 7.28
CA ASP A 51 -17.36 -4.94 7.75
C ASP A 51 -16.42 -5.47 8.87
N ASN A 52 -16.19 -6.78 8.88
CA ASN A 52 -15.28 -7.48 9.78
C ASN A 52 -13.97 -7.89 9.08
N TRP A 53 -13.48 -7.06 8.17
CA TRP A 53 -12.21 -7.28 7.47
C TRP A 53 -10.98 -6.99 8.34
N ALA A 54 -9.82 -7.46 7.88
CA ALA A 54 -8.54 -7.18 8.52
C ALA A 54 -8.16 -5.69 8.42
N PHE A 55 -7.27 -5.24 9.30
CA PHE A 55 -6.72 -3.87 9.28
C PHE A 55 -7.74 -2.73 9.43
N ASN A 56 -8.91 -3.03 9.99
CA ASN A 56 -9.94 -2.05 10.30
C ASN A 56 -9.63 -1.27 11.58
N LEU A 57 -9.68 0.06 11.50
CA LEU A 57 -9.67 0.97 12.65
C LEU A 57 -10.84 1.95 12.55
N SER A 58 -11.26 2.48 13.70
CA SER A 58 -12.26 3.54 13.73
C SER A 58 -11.70 4.82 13.11
N ARG A 59 -12.56 5.57 12.39
CA ARG A 59 -12.21 6.90 11.86
C ARG A 59 -11.78 7.85 12.98
N GLY A 60 -11.01 8.89 12.64
CA GLY A 60 -10.45 9.83 13.62
C GLY A 60 -9.12 9.36 14.21
N GLN A 61 -8.95 9.54 15.52
CA GLN A 61 -7.67 9.36 16.21
C GLN A 61 -6.99 8.00 15.95
N PRO A 62 -7.67 6.84 15.96
CA PRO A 62 -6.99 5.56 15.76
C PRO A 62 -6.29 5.43 14.40
N LEU A 63 -6.89 5.96 13.34
CA LEU A 63 -6.25 6.04 12.02
C LEU A 63 -5.15 7.09 12.00
N LEU A 64 -5.40 8.26 12.60
CA LEU A 64 -4.39 9.32 12.68
C LEU A 64 -3.10 8.85 13.38
N ASP A 65 -3.21 8.04 14.43
CA ASP A 65 -2.06 7.46 15.12
C ASP A 65 -1.20 6.59 14.18
N LYS A 66 -1.84 5.85 13.26
CA LYS A 66 -1.13 5.08 12.23
C LYS A 66 -0.48 6.00 11.20
N TRP A 67 -1.19 7.03 10.74
CA TRP A 67 -0.65 7.98 9.77
C TRP A 67 0.51 8.78 10.34
N ASN A 68 0.51 9.08 11.64
CA ASN A 68 1.58 9.78 12.34
C ASN A 68 2.89 9.00 12.36
N ASN A 69 2.86 7.68 12.25
CA ASN A 69 4.06 6.84 12.16
C ASN A 69 4.71 6.87 10.78
N ILE A 70 4.05 7.44 9.76
CA ILE A 70 4.63 7.58 8.43
C ILE A 70 5.76 8.63 8.49
N PRO A 71 7.01 8.27 8.16
CA PRO A 71 8.14 9.19 8.23
C PRO A 71 8.06 10.30 7.18
N ALA A 72 8.79 11.38 7.42
CA ALA A 72 9.00 12.41 6.40
C ALA A 72 9.93 11.91 5.27
N GLY A 73 9.84 12.52 4.09
CA GLY A 73 10.71 12.21 2.96
C GLY A 73 10.31 10.97 2.15
N VAL A 74 9.11 10.43 2.37
CA VAL A 74 8.55 9.35 1.54
C VAL A 74 8.28 9.87 0.13
N ASP A 75 8.82 9.21 -0.89
CA ASP A 75 8.54 9.54 -2.30
C ASP A 75 7.22 8.91 -2.76
N VAL A 76 6.99 7.65 -2.35
CA VAL A 76 5.79 6.87 -2.71
C VAL A 76 5.15 6.31 -1.45
N LEU A 77 3.92 6.75 -1.18
CA LEU A 77 3.10 6.21 -0.11
C LEU A 77 2.14 5.15 -0.69
N LEU A 78 2.15 3.96 -0.10
CA LEU A 78 1.21 2.88 -0.41
C LEU A 78 0.24 2.69 0.76
N THR A 79 -1.05 2.89 0.51
CA THR A 79 -2.12 2.55 1.47
C THR A 79 -3.16 1.66 0.81
N HIS A 80 -3.91 0.89 1.60
CA HIS A 80 -5.04 0.17 1.03
C HIS A 80 -6.21 1.13 0.73
N THR A 81 -6.57 1.97 1.71
CA THR A 81 -7.66 2.93 1.63
C THR A 81 -7.26 4.23 0.90
N PRO A 82 -8.17 4.87 0.13
CA PRO A 82 -7.93 6.19 -0.43
C PRO A 82 -7.98 7.31 0.64
N PRO A 83 -7.29 8.44 0.42
CA PRO A 83 -7.58 9.67 1.15
C PRO A 83 -8.92 10.26 0.68
N LEU A 84 -9.60 11.01 1.54
CA LEU A 84 -10.86 11.68 1.17
C LEU A 84 -10.69 12.53 -0.10
N GLY A 85 -11.64 12.44 -1.04
CA GLY A 85 -11.69 13.29 -2.22
C GLY A 85 -10.94 12.76 -3.44
N HIS A 86 -10.09 11.74 -3.29
CA HIS A 86 -9.28 11.18 -4.38
C HIS A 86 -9.58 9.69 -4.57
N GLY A 87 -10.26 9.35 -5.67
CA GLY A 87 -10.55 7.95 -6.02
C GLY A 87 -11.37 7.21 -4.96
N ASP A 88 -12.22 7.93 -4.21
CA ASP A 88 -12.92 7.43 -3.03
C ASP A 88 -14.46 7.48 -3.13
N MET A 89 -14.97 7.85 -4.30
CA MET A 89 -16.40 7.95 -4.59
C MET A 89 -16.96 6.57 -4.96
N MET A 90 -18.05 6.18 -4.31
CA MET A 90 -18.84 4.99 -4.63
C MET A 90 -19.96 5.31 -5.62
N LEU A 91 -20.59 4.28 -6.22
CA LEU A 91 -21.75 4.45 -7.11
C LEU A 91 -22.93 5.19 -6.47
N ASP A 92 -23.14 5.01 -5.18
CA ASP A 92 -24.24 5.64 -4.43
C ASP A 92 -23.97 7.12 -4.07
N GLY A 93 -22.83 7.66 -4.50
CA GLY A 93 -22.41 9.03 -4.26
C GLY A 93 -21.77 9.27 -2.89
N GLN A 94 -21.60 8.23 -2.07
CA GLN A 94 -20.87 8.33 -0.81
C GLN A 94 -19.36 8.33 -1.04
N ARG A 95 -18.64 8.95 -0.09
CA ARG A 95 -17.18 8.97 -0.07
C ARG A 95 -16.65 8.12 1.07
N MET A 96 -15.78 7.18 0.74
CA MET A 96 -15.18 6.24 1.69
C MET A 96 -13.78 6.62 2.14
N GLY A 97 -13.17 7.65 1.54
CA GLY A 97 -11.80 8.04 1.84
C GLY A 97 -11.59 8.52 3.27
N CYS A 98 -10.35 8.47 3.75
CA CYS A 98 -9.99 8.88 5.10
C CYS A 98 -9.58 10.37 5.14
N VAL A 99 -10.23 11.15 6.01
CA VAL A 99 -9.96 12.59 6.21
C VAL A 99 -8.60 12.81 6.86
N GLU A 100 -8.24 11.99 7.85
CA GLU A 100 -6.96 12.06 8.55
C GLU A 100 -5.79 11.72 7.62
N LEU A 101 -6.02 10.79 6.68
CA LEU A 101 -5.03 10.42 5.67
C LEU A 101 -4.82 11.57 4.67
N LEU A 102 -5.90 12.17 4.14
CA LEU A 102 -5.81 13.34 3.27
C LEU A 102 -5.01 14.47 3.94
N ASN A 103 -5.38 14.83 5.18
CA ASN A 103 -4.68 15.86 5.94
C ASN A 103 -3.19 15.52 6.12
N SER A 104 -2.87 14.28 6.47
CA SER A 104 -1.48 13.84 6.66
C SER A 104 -0.69 13.93 5.37
N VAL A 105 -1.27 13.50 4.25
CA VAL A 105 -0.64 13.53 2.92
C VAL A 105 -0.39 14.96 2.47
N CYS A 106 -1.41 15.82 2.47
CA CYS A 106 -1.27 17.18 1.92
C CYS A 106 -0.44 18.10 2.83
N LYS A 107 -0.48 17.93 4.15
CA LYS A 107 0.13 18.88 5.10
C LYS A 107 1.51 18.46 5.62
N ARG A 108 1.79 17.15 5.72
CA ARG A 108 3.00 16.65 6.39
C ARG A 108 3.85 15.72 5.55
N ILE A 109 3.26 14.63 5.05
CA ILE A 109 4.01 13.57 4.36
C ILE A 109 4.46 14.05 2.98
N LYS A 110 3.53 14.67 2.24
CA LYS A 110 3.74 15.23 0.89
C LYS A 110 4.56 14.30 -0.01
N PRO A 111 4.11 13.05 -0.25
CA PRO A 111 4.76 12.17 -1.19
C PRO A 111 4.55 12.68 -2.62
N LYS A 112 5.44 12.31 -3.54
CA LYS A 112 5.21 12.60 -4.97
C LYS A 112 4.05 11.75 -5.49
N TYR A 113 3.94 10.52 -5.01
CA TYR A 113 2.89 9.58 -5.40
C TYR A 113 2.24 8.97 -4.16
N HIS A 114 0.91 8.98 -4.13
CA HIS A 114 0.12 8.22 -3.17
C HIS A 114 -0.72 7.21 -3.94
N VAL A 115 -0.37 5.94 -3.80
CA VAL A 115 -1.02 4.82 -4.51
C VAL A 115 -1.87 4.02 -3.54
N PHE A 116 -3.09 3.75 -3.95
CA PHE A 116 -4.09 3.04 -3.14
C PHE A 116 -5.11 2.31 -4.01
N SER A 117 -6.09 1.67 -3.39
CA SER A 117 -7.10 0.87 -4.08
C SER A 117 -8.41 0.92 -3.28
N HIS A 118 -9.01 -0.24 -3.02
CA HIS A 118 -10.18 -0.48 -2.17
C HIS A 118 -11.53 -0.02 -2.74
N ILE A 119 -11.62 1.17 -3.33
CA ILE A 119 -12.85 1.66 -3.97
C ILE A 119 -12.75 1.40 -5.47
N HIS A 120 -13.52 0.44 -5.97
CA HIS A 120 -13.35 -0.14 -7.30
C HIS A 120 -13.71 0.88 -8.39
N GLU A 121 -14.76 1.64 -8.13
CA GLU A 121 -15.32 2.70 -8.97
C GLU A 121 -14.42 3.93 -9.01
N GLY A 122 -13.56 4.08 -8.02
CA GLY A 122 -12.62 5.17 -7.90
C GLY A 122 -11.37 5.04 -8.77
N TYR A 123 -11.24 3.99 -9.59
CA TYR A 123 -10.09 3.74 -10.44
C TYR A 123 -9.69 4.99 -11.25
N GLY A 124 -8.41 5.32 -11.24
CA GLY A 124 -7.87 6.44 -12.00
C GLY A 124 -6.89 7.30 -11.21
N CYS A 125 -6.60 8.48 -11.76
CA CYS A 125 -5.57 9.39 -11.26
C CYS A 125 -6.12 10.79 -11.05
N THR A 126 -5.72 11.43 -9.94
CA THR A 126 -5.98 12.85 -9.66
C THR A 126 -4.72 13.49 -9.06
N SER A 127 -4.73 14.82 -8.86
CA SER A 127 -3.60 15.52 -8.24
C SER A 127 -4.06 16.77 -7.49
N ASP A 128 -3.34 17.11 -6.42
CA ASP A 128 -3.45 18.41 -5.73
C ASP A 128 -2.46 19.47 -6.28
N GLY A 129 -1.83 19.18 -7.42
CA GLY A 129 -0.77 20.00 -8.02
C GLY A 129 0.65 19.59 -7.60
N TYR A 130 0.80 18.78 -6.55
CA TYR A 130 2.08 18.23 -6.11
C TYR A 130 2.04 16.70 -6.03
N THR A 131 1.16 16.16 -5.19
CA THR A 131 0.94 14.73 -5.01
C THR A 131 0.09 14.21 -6.17
N LYS A 132 0.52 13.08 -6.76
CA LYS A 132 -0.31 12.31 -7.70
C LYS A 132 -1.01 11.21 -6.90
N PHE A 133 -2.33 11.25 -6.86
CA PHE A 133 -3.16 10.25 -6.18
C PHE A 133 -3.63 9.23 -7.21
N ILE A 134 -3.33 7.96 -6.97
CA ILE A 134 -3.55 6.88 -7.94
C ILE A 134 -4.37 5.78 -7.26
N ASN A 135 -5.62 5.64 -7.66
CA ASN A 135 -6.41 4.46 -7.35
C ASN A 135 -6.14 3.40 -8.43
N CYS A 136 -5.44 2.33 -8.06
CA CYS A 136 -5.05 1.25 -8.95
C CYS A 136 -5.93 0.00 -8.79
N CYS A 137 -7.21 0.14 -8.43
CA CYS A 137 -8.11 -1.00 -8.35
C CYS A 137 -8.30 -1.67 -9.73
N ILE A 138 -7.86 -2.92 -9.85
CA ILE A 138 -7.91 -3.70 -11.11
C ILE A 138 -9.32 -4.26 -11.34
N CYS A 139 -10.04 -4.56 -10.26
CA CYS A 139 -11.34 -5.20 -10.34
C CYS A 139 -12.48 -4.19 -10.29
N ASN A 140 -13.60 -4.52 -10.92
CA ASN A 140 -14.89 -3.88 -10.66
C ASN A 140 -15.56 -4.50 -9.41
N GLU A 141 -16.74 -4.03 -9.05
CA GLU A 141 -17.51 -4.49 -7.89
C GLU A 141 -17.87 -5.98 -7.92
N ASN A 142 -17.98 -6.56 -9.12
CA ASN A 142 -18.21 -7.99 -9.34
C ASN A 142 -16.91 -8.83 -9.24
N LEU A 143 -15.79 -8.21 -8.87
CA LEU A 143 -14.45 -8.80 -8.80
C LEU A 143 -13.87 -9.23 -10.16
N GLU A 144 -14.39 -8.68 -11.25
CA GLU A 144 -13.90 -8.92 -12.60
C GLU A 144 -12.75 -7.96 -12.92
N GLN A 145 -11.64 -8.48 -13.46
CA GLN A 145 -10.45 -7.70 -13.82
C GLN A 145 -10.74 -6.88 -15.09
N THR A 146 -11.22 -5.66 -14.89
CA THR A 146 -11.72 -4.79 -15.95
C THR A 146 -10.82 -3.58 -16.19
N ASN A 147 -10.07 -3.15 -15.17
CA ASN A 147 -9.20 -1.99 -15.26
C ASN A 147 -7.76 -2.38 -15.62
N ALA A 148 -7.15 -1.60 -16.51
CA ALA A 148 -5.75 -1.79 -16.88
C ALA A 148 -4.80 -1.35 -15.75
N PRO A 149 -3.59 -1.94 -15.63
CA PRO A 149 -2.56 -1.43 -14.74
C PRO A 149 -2.24 0.04 -15.02
N VAL A 150 -2.13 0.85 -13.96
CA VAL A 150 -1.69 2.25 -14.08
C VAL A 150 -0.16 2.28 -14.12
N ILE A 151 0.40 2.88 -15.16
CA ILE A 151 1.84 3.03 -15.36
C ILE A 151 2.23 4.49 -15.12
N PHE A 152 3.29 4.73 -14.33
CA PHE A 152 3.83 6.06 -14.11
C PHE A 152 5.35 6.02 -13.94
N ASP A 153 5.99 7.13 -14.32
CA ASP A 153 7.45 7.26 -14.27
C ASP A 153 7.91 8.01 -13.02
N ILE A 154 9.00 7.52 -12.44
CA ILE A 154 9.75 8.21 -11.38
C ILE A 154 11.17 8.46 -11.89
N PRO A 155 11.65 9.72 -11.91
CA PRO A 155 13.03 10.00 -12.29
C PRO A 155 13.98 9.42 -11.25
N VAL A 156 14.99 8.70 -11.72
CA VAL A 156 16.06 8.12 -10.90
C VAL A 156 17.40 8.61 -11.44
N HIS A 157 18.30 8.98 -10.54
CA HIS A 157 19.65 9.40 -10.92
C HIS A 157 20.37 8.27 -11.69
N PRO A 158 20.99 8.55 -12.86
CA PRO A 158 21.56 7.51 -13.73
C PRO A 158 22.56 6.59 -13.03
N HIS A 159 23.43 7.15 -12.18
CA HIS A 159 24.39 6.35 -11.42
C HIS A 159 23.71 5.42 -10.40
N THR A 160 22.65 5.88 -9.74
CA THR A 160 21.87 5.06 -8.80
C THR A 160 21.16 3.93 -9.54
N LYS A 161 20.54 4.24 -10.69
CA LYS A 161 19.91 3.24 -11.56
C LYS A 161 20.91 2.16 -11.96
N GLN A 162 22.06 2.56 -12.48
CA GLN A 162 23.10 1.63 -12.92
C GLN A 162 23.62 0.75 -11.78
N PHE A 163 23.87 1.34 -10.60
CA PHE A 163 24.30 0.60 -9.42
C PHE A 163 23.30 -0.49 -9.01
N TYR A 164 22.01 -0.14 -8.93
CA TYR A 164 20.97 -1.11 -8.56
C TYR A 164 20.83 -2.24 -9.58
N LEU A 165 20.84 -1.93 -10.88
CA LEU A 165 20.75 -2.95 -11.94
C LEU A 165 21.91 -3.95 -11.88
N GLN A 166 23.14 -3.47 -11.66
CA GLN A 166 24.32 -4.32 -11.55
C GLN A 166 24.32 -5.18 -10.27
N ASN A 167 23.64 -4.72 -9.21
CA ASN A 167 23.69 -5.34 -7.88
C ASN A 167 22.37 -6.02 -7.46
N VAL A 168 21.38 -6.13 -8.35
CA VAL A 168 20.01 -6.54 -7.99
C VAL A 168 19.95 -7.86 -7.21
N LYS A 169 20.71 -8.88 -7.62
CA LYS A 169 20.75 -10.19 -6.92
C LYS A 169 21.25 -10.06 -5.48
N LYS A 170 22.27 -9.23 -5.24
CA LYS A 170 22.87 -9.01 -3.92
C LYS A 170 21.94 -8.19 -3.04
N ILE A 171 21.32 -7.15 -3.60
CA ILE A 171 20.35 -6.29 -2.93
C ILE A 171 19.13 -7.11 -2.50
N MET A 172 18.54 -7.88 -3.42
CA MET A 172 17.38 -8.73 -3.11
C MET A 172 17.73 -9.81 -2.08
N LYS A 173 18.91 -10.45 -2.16
CA LYS A 173 19.35 -11.43 -1.15
C LYS A 173 19.46 -10.83 0.26
N ARG A 174 19.83 -9.55 0.38
CA ARG A 174 19.90 -8.85 1.67
C ARG A 174 18.51 -8.72 2.30
N TYR A 175 17.50 -8.33 1.52
CA TYR A 175 16.11 -8.20 2.01
C TYR A 175 15.52 -9.54 2.48
N HIS A 176 15.75 -10.61 1.72
CA HIS A 176 15.28 -11.96 2.10
C HIS A 176 15.94 -12.49 3.39
N ARG A 177 17.07 -11.91 3.80
CA ARG A 177 17.80 -12.30 5.01
C ARG A 177 17.45 -11.44 6.22
N SER A 178 17.06 -10.18 6.03
CA SER A 178 16.58 -9.32 7.13
C SER A 178 15.22 -9.75 7.66
N GLU A 179 14.36 -10.34 6.82
CA GLU A 179 13.03 -10.87 7.18
C GLU A 179 13.08 -12.17 8.02
N LYS A 180 14.26 -12.80 8.16
CA LYS A 180 14.44 -14.07 8.89
C LYS A 180 15.00 -13.91 10.31
N LYS A 181 15.21 -12.68 10.77
CA LYS A 181 15.61 -12.37 12.15
C LYS A 181 14.42 -11.80 12.89
#